data_AF-A0A3A9SW75-F1
#
_entry.id   AF-A0A3A9SW75-F1
#
_cell.length_a   1.000
_cell.length_b   1.000
_cell.length_c   1.000
_cell.angle_alpha   90.00
_cell.angle_beta   90.00
_cell.angle_gamma   90.00
#
_symmetry.space_group_name_H-M   'P 1'
#
loop_
_entity.id
_entity.type
_entity.pdbx_description
1 polymer ?
#
loop_
_entity_poly.entity_id
_entity_poly.type
_entity_poly.pdbx_seq_one_letter_code
_entity_poly.pdbx_strand_id
1 'polypeptide(L)'
;MALVAAICSQCGAQIKVDDSQDAGICEHCGTAFVTEKVIKNYHTHIINNNSFAGATINVTNGSIDNLIQLSQNAISVGNYKECLKYCDKALEIDAKNSDAWFLKMQGEEFRLRNAEKTIENSKAIEGILNAARNAIEFESETNKETRISSVHLKLLEIVKMQLLSTQLSLSRDNIETISQLARINKQAALNTDQIFILGITLRFVNIIDLLNDFNQDEVSKSKEMQNLLKECIDCLVDAREEYVKRLLIYGVQPDANAVSAQKSSEYDRLVALLPDEEKENVKKWTIEFKSISNNTSTTGSGACYVATAIYGSYDCPEVWTLRRFRDYTLAKNWYGRAFIKIYYLISPTFVKWLGNTEWFKKMSREKLNRLIKHLQDNGYASTPYEDKEC
;
A
#
# COMPACT_ATOMS: atom_id res chain seq x y z
N MET A 1 -25.47 -60.97 42.39
CA MET A 1 -24.73 -61.04 41.12
C MET A 1 -25.10 -59.81 40.32
N ALA A 2 -24.11 -58.99 39.97
CA ALA A 2 -24.33 -57.79 39.17
C ALA A 2 -24.11 -58.16 37.70
N LEU A 3 -25.15 -58.01 36.87
CA LEU A 3 -24.98 -58.19 35.43
C LEU A 3 -24.30 -56.94 34.86
N VAL A 4 -23.16 -57.14 34.20
CA VAL A 4 -22.35 -56.08 33.58
C VAL A 4 -22.56 -56.11 32.07
N ALA A 5 -22.58 -54.94 31.44
CA ALA A 5 -22.69 -54.83 29.99
C ALA A 5 -21.39 -55.26 29.30
N ALA A 6 -21.51 -56.03 28.22
CA ALA A 6 -20.41 -56.60 27.47
C ALA A 6 -20.73 -56.64 25.96
N ILE A 7 -19.73 -56.88 25.11
CA ILE A 7 -19.91 -57.14 23.66
C ILE A 7 -19.32 -58.50 23.31
N CYS A 8 -20.12 -59.33 22.65
CA CYS A 8 -19.66 -60.61 22.13
C CYS A 8 -18.54 -60.39 21.09
N SER A 9 -17.39 -61.01 21.31
CA SER A 9 -16.24 -60.87 20.42
C SER A 9 -16.41 -61.52 19.04
N GLN A 10 -17.43 -62.37 18.86
CA GLN A 10 -17.68 -63.05 17.58
C GLN A 10 -18.77 -62.36 16.76
N CYS A 11 -19.97 -62.17 17.31
CA CYS A 11 -21.07 -61.57 16.55
C CYS A 11 -21.23 -60.05 16.75
N GLY A 12 -20.49 -59.45 17.69
CA GLY A 12 -20.58 -58.01 17.99
C GLY A 12 -21.84 -57.59 18.75
N ALA A 13 -22.72 -58.51 19.12
CA ALA A 13 -23.94 -58.18 19.87
C ALA A 13 -23.61 -57.68 21.28
N GLN A 14 -24.36 -56.67 21.75
CA GLN A 14 -24.32 -56.23 23.13
C GLN A 14 -25.07 -57.24 24.00
N ILE A 15 -24.39 -57.74 25.02
CA ILE A 15 -24.88 -58.77 25.93
C ILE A 15 -24.72 -58.32 27.39
N LYS A 16 -25.43 -58.98 28.30
CA LYS A 16 -25.22 -58.81 29.75
C LYS A 16 -24.61 -60.09 30.33
N VAL A 17 -23.53 -59.95 31.09
CA VAL A 17 -22.77 -61.08 31.62
C VAL A 17 -22.61 -60.96 33.14
N ASP A 18 -22.59 -62.10 33.82
CA ASP A 18 -22.31 -62.17 35.26
C ASP A 18 -20.79 -62.13 35.47
N ASP A 19 -20.29 -61.08 36.12
CA ASP A 19 -18.87 -60.84 36.33
C ASP A 19 -18.22 -61.78 37.36
N SER A 20 -19.03 -62.55 38.10
CA SER A 20 -18.56 -63.58 39.02
C SER A 20 -18.18 -64.91 38.34
N GLN A 21 -18.51 -65.08 37.06
CA GLN A 21 -18.23 -66.29 36.28
C GLN A 21 -17.09 -66.06 35.30
N ASP A 22 -16.15 -67.00 35.20
CA ASP A 22 -14.98 -66.87 34.31
C ASP A 22 -15.33 -66.97 32.80
N ALA A 23 -16.43 -67.64 32.47
CA ALA A 23 -16.87 -67.87 31.10
C ALA A 23 -18.39 -67.94 30.97
N GLY A 24 -18.90 -67.70 29.76
CA GLY A 24 -20.32 -67.77 29.43
C GLY A 24 -20.58 -68.10 27.97
N ILE A 25 -21.86 -68.21 27.60
CA ILE A 25 -22.31 -68.47 26.22
C ILE A 25 -23.09 -67.25 25.73
N CYS A 26 -22.77 -66.76 24.54
CA CYS A 26 -23.50 -65.64 23.94
C CYS A 26 -24.94 -66.03 23.61
N GLU A 27 -25.91 -65.29 24.14
CA GLU A 27 -27.35 -65.53 23.91
C GLU A 27 -27.77 -65.34 22.45
N HIS A 28 -26.98 -64.61 21.64
CA HIS A 28 -27.32 -64.32 20.24
C HIS A 28 -26.72 -65.30 19.23
N CYS A 29 -25.49 -65.77 19.45
CA CYS A 29 -24.79 -66.62 18.47
C CYS A 29 -24.32 -67.97 19.04
N GLY A 30 -24.58 -68.24 20.33
CA GLY A 30 -24.18 -69.49 20.98
C GLY A 30 -22.67 -69.68 21.15
N THR A 31 -21.84 -68.70 20.79
CA THR A 31 -20.40 -68.81 20.97
C THR A 31 -20.02 -68.65 22.44
N ALA A 32 -19.20 -69.57 22.95
CA ALA A 32 -18.56 -69.44 24.25
C ALA A 32 -17.59 -68.25 24.29
N PHE A 33 -17.54 -67.56 25.42
CA PHE A 33 -16.66 -66.43 25.65
C PHE A 33 -16.04 -66.47 27.05
N VAL A 34 -14.93 -65.75 27.21
CA VAL A 34 -14.33 -65.45 28.51
C VAL A 34 -14.89 -64.11 28.99
N THR A 35 -15.44 -64.08 30.20
CA THR A 35 -16.21 -62.93 30.73
C THR A 35 -15.39 -61.64 30.75
N GLU A 36 -14.15 -61.71 31.23
CA GLU A 36 -13.24 -60.55 31.26
C GLU A 36 -13.03 -59.95 29.85
N LYS A 37 -12.90 -60.80 28.82
CA LYS A 37 -12.62 -60.35 27.44
C LYS A 37 -13.79 -59.60 26.83
N VAL A 38 -15.03 -60.07 27.05
CA VAL A 38 -16.23 -59.44 26.48
C VAL A 38 -16.59 -58.13 27.19
N ILE A 39 -16.33 -58.03 28.51
CA ILE A 39 -16.45 -56.77 29.27
C ILE A 39 -15.38 -55.78 28.82
N LYS A 40 -14.13 -56.22 28.70
CA LYS A 40 -13.04 -55.35 28.22
C LYS A 40 -13.34 -54.81 26.82
N ASN A 41 -13.78 -55.66 25.90
CA ASN A 41 -14.17 -55.25 24.54
C ASN A 41 -15.29 -54.21 24.52
N TYR A 42 -16.26 -54.28 25.45
CA TYR A 42 -17.32 -53.28 25.57
C TYR A 42 -16.78 -51.90 25.93
N HIS A 43 -15.88 -51.82 26.90
CA HIS A 43 -15.23 -50.56 27.26
C HIS A 43 -14.37 -50.01 26.10
N THR A 44 -13.61 -50.86 25.40
CA THR A 44 -12.82 -50.40 24.23
C THR A 44 -13.73 -49.87 23.11
N HIS A 45 -14.87 -50.51 22.86
CA HIS A 45 -15.83 -50.04 21.85
C HIS A 45 -16.47 -48.70 22.23
N ILE A 46 -16.85 -48.50 23.51
CA ILE A 46 -17.44 -47.22 23.95
C ILE A 46 -16.42 -46.08 23.89
N ILE A 47 -15.19 -46.31 24.34
CA ILE A 47 -14.12 -45.29 24.33
C ILE A 47 -13.80 -44.86 22.87
N ASN A 48 -13.89 -45.78 21.91
CA ASN A 48 -13.63 -45.52 20.50
C ASN A 48 -14.88 -45.07 19.71
N ASN A 49 -16.07 -45.02 20.32
CA ASN A 49 -17.31 -44.59 19.64
C ASN A 49 -17.52 -43.06 19.67
N ASN A 50 -16.56 -42.29 20.19
CA ASN A 50 -16.42 -40.90 19.79
C ASN A 50 -15.89 -40.90 18.35
N SER A 51 -16.82 -40.95 17.39
CA SER A 51 -16.53 -40.92 15.96
C SER A 51 -15.81 -39.63 15.57
N PHE A 52 -14.48 -39.65 15.63
CA PHE A 52 -13.60 -38.66 15.03
C PHE A 52 -13.10 -39.11 13.65
N ALA A 53 -13.65 -40.19 13.10
CA ALA A 53 -13.31 -40.66 11.76
C ALA A 53 -13.73 -39.61 10.72
N GLY A 54 -12.75 -38.85 10.22
CA GLY A 54 -12.95 -37.73 9.30
C GLY A 54 -12.87 -36.33 9.96
N ALA A 55 -12.79 -36.24 11.29
CA ALA A 55 -12.52 -34.98 11.97
C ALA A 55 -11.01 -34.70 11.91
N THR A 56 -10.63 -33.57 11.30
CA THR A 56 -9.26 -33.04 11.47
C THR A 56 -9.19 -32.38 12.85
N ILE A 57 -8.59 -33.06 13.82
CA ILE A 57 -8.32 -32.46 15.13
C ILE A 57 -7.09 -31.58 14.96
N ASN A 58 -7.31 -30.28 14.75
CA ASN A 58 -6.23 -29.29 14.77
C ASN A 58 -5.91 -28.98 16.23
N VAL A 59 -5.02 -29.78 16.83
CA VAL A 59 -4.48 -29.49 18.17
C VAL A 59 -3.52 -28.32 18.01
N THR A 60 -4.00 -27.09 18.17
CA THR A 60 -3.15 -25.90 18.32
C THR A 60 -2.52 -25.90 19.72
N ASN A 61 -1.68 -26.90 20.00
CA ASN A 61 -0.96 -27.06 21.28
C ASN A 61 0.22 -26.07 21.44
N GLY A 62 0.07 -24.86 20.89
CA GLY A 62 1.04 -23.78 21.07
C GLY A 62 0.70 -23.01 22.33
N SER A 63 1.63 -22.93 23.29
CA SER A 63 1.56 -21.85 24.28
C SER A 63 1.69 -20.52 23.55
N ILE A 64 0.71 -19.62 23.70
CA ILE A 64 0.77 -18.26 23.14
C ILE A 64 2.07 -17.59 23.58
N ASP A 65 2.42 -17.68 24.87
CA ASP A 65 3.66 -17.11 25.41
C ASP A 65 4.91 -17.61 24.67
N ASN A 66 4.97 -18.91 24.34
CA ASN A 66 6.07 -19.46 23.56
C ASN A 66 6.10 -18.88 22.13
N LEU A 67 4.95 -18.72 21.47
CA LEU A 67 4.88 -18.11 20.13
C LEU A 67 5.27 -16.64 20.14
N ILE A 68 4.90 -15.90 21.20
CA ILE A 68 5.31 -14.52 21.43
C ILE A 68 6.84 -14.44 21.62
N GLN A 69 7.42 -15.30 22.46
CA GLN A 69 8.87 -15.35 22.65
C GLN A 69 9.63 -15.70 21.36
N LEU A 70 9.12 -16.67 20.58
CA LEU A 70 9.70 -17.01 19.28
C LEU A 70 9.63 -15.83 18.30
N SER A 71 8.53 -15.08 18.30
CA SER A 71 8.38 -13.87 17.48
C SER A 71 9.38 -12.78 17.87
N GLN A 72 9.56 -12.54 19.18
CA GLN A 72 10.54 -11.58 19.71
C GLN A 72 11.98 -11.96 19.34
N ASN A 73 12.33 -13.24 19.51
CA ASN A 73 13.65 -13.77 19.12
C ASN A 73 13.88 -13.59 17.62
N ALA A 74 12.88 -13.90 16.79
CA ALA A 74 12.96 -13.71 15.34
C ALA A 74 13.16 -12.24 14.94
N ILE A 75 12.46 -11.30 15.59
CA ILE A 75 12.67 -9.85 15.38
C ILE A 75 14.10 -9.45 15.75
N SER A 76 14.62 -9.93 16.90
CA SER A 76 15.95 -9.53 17.38
C SER A 76 17.10 -9.88 16.42
N VAL A 77 16.92 -10.94 15.62
CA VAL A 77 17.87 -11.36 14.58
C VAL A 77 17.50 -10.88 13.18
N GLY A 78 16.46 -10.05 13.04
CA GLY A 78 15.98 -9.49 11.78
C GLY A 78 15.21 -10.47 10.88
N ASN A 79 14.81 -11.64 11.38
CA ASN A 79 14.04 -12.63 10.63
C ASN A 79 12.53 -12.32 10.66
N TYR A 80 12.13 -11.28 9.93
CA TYR A 80 10.74 -10.81 9.89
C TYR A 80 9.75 -11.85 9.37
N LYS A 81 10.17 -12.75 8.47
CA LYS A 81 9.30 -13.80 7.92
C LYS A 81 8.86 -14.76 9.01
N GLU A 82 9.79 -15.15 9.88
CA GLU A 82 9.52 -16.07 10.96
C GLU A 82 8.75 -15.39 12.10
N CYS A 83 9.06 -14.12 12.38
CA CYS A 83 8.25 -13.29 13.27
C CYS A 83 6.78 -13.27 12.84
N LEU A 84 6.50 -12.87 11.59
CA LEU A 84 5.12 -12.78 11.09
C LEU A 84 4.41 -14.14 11.15
N LYS A 85 5.11 -15.23 10.78
CA LYS A 85 4.58 -16.59 10.90
C LYS A 85 4.21 -16.97 12.33
N TYR A 86 5.04 -16.64 13.32
CA TYR A 86 4.73 -16.93 14.72
C TYR A 86 3.62 -16.03 15.27
N CYS A 87 3.56 -14.77 14.85
CA CYS A 87 2.45 -13.86 15.18
C CYS A 87 1.13 -14.41 14.61
N ASP A 88 1.10 -14.85 13.35
CA ASP A 88 -0.09 -15.43 12.74
C ASP A 88 -0.58 -16.68 13.50
N LYS A 89 0.34 -17.56 13.90
CA LYS A 89 0.01 -18.72 14.75
C LYS A 89 -0.52 -18.32 16.12
N ALA A 90 0.02 -17.27 16.74
CA ALA A 90 -0.49 -16.77 18.01
C ALA A 90 -1.92 -16.24 17.84
N LEU A 91 -2.18 -15.51 16.75
CA LEU A 91 -3.49 -14.95 16.41
C LEU A 91 -4.52 -16.01 15.97
N GLU A 92 -4.08 -17.17 15.48
CA GLU A 92 -4.95 -18.33 15.25
C GLU A 92 -5.47 -18.93 16.57
N ILE A 93 -4.71 -18.81 17.66
CA ILE A 93 -5.10 -19.30 18.99
C ILE A 93 -5.92 -18.24 19.73
N ASP A 94 -5.45 -16.99 19.71
CA ASP A 94 -6.13 -15.84 20.28
C ASP A 94 -6.06 -14.64 19.32
N ALA A 95 -7.12 -14.45 18.55
CA ALA A 95 -7.22 -13.38 17.56
C ALA A 95 -7.19 -11.97 18.18
N LYS A 96 -7.41 -11.84 19.49
CA LYS A 96 -7.42 -10.58 20.24
C LYS A 96 -6.17 -10.43 21.11
N ASN A 97 -5.08 -11.14 20.80
CA ASN A 97 -3.87 -11.00 21.57
C ASN A 97 -3.13 -9.69 21.21
N SER A 98 -3.11 -8.72 22.13
CA SER A 98 -2.47 -7.41 21.94
C SER A 98 -0.97 -7.51 21.62
N ASP A 99 -0.23 -8.39 22.31
CA ASP A 99 1.21 -8.56 22.10
C ASP A 99 1.53 -9.16 20.72
N ALA A 100 0.72 -10.12 20.25
CA ALA A 100 0.86 -10.68 18.92
C ALA A 100 0.66 -9.60 17.85
N TRP A 101 -0.34 -8.73 18.00
CA TRP A 101 -0.55 -7.60 17.08
C TRP A 101 0.58 -6.57 17.14
N PHE A 102 1.10 -6.27 18.33
CA PHE A 102 2.24 -5.36 18.50
C PHE A 102 3.53 -5.90 17.85
N LEU A 103 3.80 -7.20 17.97
CA LEU A 103 4.93 -7.84 17.30
C LEU A 103 4.71 -7.96 15.80
N LYS A 104 3.48 -8.23 15.36
CA LYS A 104 3.12 -8.25 13.94
C LYS A 104 3.37 -6.88 13.28
N MET A 105 3.00 -5.79 13.95
CA MET A 105 3.32 -4.43 13.51
C MET A 105 4.83 -4.25 13.26
N GLN A 106 5.67 -4.73 14.18
CA GLN A 106 7.13 -4.66 14.04
C GLN A 106 7.65 -5.56 12.92
N GLY A 107 7.10 -6.78 12.78
CA GLY A 107 7.45 -7.70 11.69
C GLY A 107 7.11 -7.13 10.31
N GLU A 108 5.94 -6.48 10.18
CA GLU A 108 5.52 -5.80 8.96
C GLU A 108 6.45 -4.64 8.60
N GLU A 109 6.98 -3.95 9.61
CA GLU A 109 7.95 -2.89 9.38
C GLU A 109 9.29 -3.42 8.83
N PHE A 110 9.83 -4.49 9.40
CA PHE A 110 11.04 -5.11 8.85
C PHE A 110 10.80 -5.65 7.43
N ARG A 111 9.60 -6.18 7.15
CA ARG A 111 9.22 -6.57 5.78
C ARG A 111 9.31 -5.37 4.84
N LEU A 112 8.78 -4.22 5.26
CA LEU A 112 8.79 -2.98 4.47
C LEU A 112 10.20 -2.43 4.25
N ARG A 113 11.10 -2.53 5.24
CA ARG A 113 12.52 -2.13 5.09
C ARG A 113 13.21 -2.89 3.96
N ASN A 114 12.88 -4.17 3.81
CA ASN A 114 13.48 -5.06 2.82
C ASN A 114 12.74 -5.08 1.47
N ALA A 115 11.65 -4.32 1.34
CA ALA A 115 10.82 -4.29 0.14
C ALA A 115 11.26 -3.18 -0.81
N GLU A 116 11.21 -3.45 -2.12
CA GLU A 116 11.42 -2.44 -3.15
C GLU A 116 10.43 -1.27 -3.01
N LYS A 117 10.85 -0.07 -3.43
CA LYS A 117 10.06 1.16 -3.36
C LYS A 117 9.02 1.24 -4.48
N THR A 118 8.13 0.25 -4.55
CA THR A 118 7.03 0.16 -5.54
C THR A 118 5.71 0.67 -4.97
N ILE A 119 4.73 0.94 -5.85
CA ILE A 119 3.37 1.35 -5.48
C ILE A 119 2.71 0.31 -4.57
N GLU A 120 2.84 -0.98 -4.89
CA GLU A 120 2.26 -2.08 -4.13
C GLU A 120 2.86 -2.17 -2.72
N ASN A 121 4.19 -2.11 -2.62
CA ASN A 121 4.87 -2.15 -1.33
C ASN A 121 4.63 -0.89 -0.50
N SER A 122 4.34 0.26 -1.11
CA SER A 122 3.96 1.47 -0.36
C SER A 122 2.59 1.29 0.32
N LYS A 123 1.64 0.57 -0.29
CA LYS A 123 0.34 0.25 0.35
C LYS A 123 0.48 -0.72 1.52
N ALA A 124 1.54 -1.53 1.55
CA ALA A 124 1.81 -2.44 2.67
C ALA A 124 1.97 -1.73 4.02
N ILE A 125 2.23 -0.42 4.04
CA ILE A 125 2.24 0.42 5.26
C ILE A 125 0.90 0.36 6.00
N GLU A 126 -0.22 0.18 5.30
CA GLU A 126 -1.56 0.03 5.91
C GLU A 126 -1.60 -1.17 6.88
N GLY A 127 -0.83 -2.23 6.60
CA GLY A 127 -0.71 -3.39 7.48
C GLY A 127 -0.10 -3.06 8.84
N ILE A 128 0.86 -2.13 8.87
CA ILE A 128 1.47 -1.63 10.11
C ILE A 128 0.42 -0.89 10.93
N LEU A 129 -0.31 0.03 10.31
CA LEU A 129 -1.34 0.83 11.00
C LEU A 129 -2.48 -0.04 11.55
N ASN A 130 -2.94 -1.02 10.77
CA ASN A 130 -3.98 -1.94 11.22
C ASN A 130 -3.50 -2.81 12.40
N ALA A 131 -2.26 -3.31 12.36
CA ALA A 131 -1.69 -4.05 13.47
C ALA A 131 -1.50 -3.18 14.72
N ALA A 132 -1.07 -1.92 14.55
CA ALA A 132 -0.96 -0.93 15.63
C ALA A 132 -2.30 -0.69 16.33
N ARG A 133 -3.36 -0.46 15.55
CA ARG A 133 -4.72 -0.25 16.07
C ARG A 133 -5.24 -1.46 16.81
N ASN A 134 -5.10 -2.66 16.25
CA ASN A 134 -5.51 -3.90 16.91
C ASN A 134 -4.74 -4.15 18.21
N ALA A 135 -3.44 -3.81 18.26
CA ALA A 135 -2.64 -3.93 19.47
C ALA A 135 -3.21 -3.03 20.58
N ILE A 136 -3.63 -1.81 20.27
CA ILE A 136 -4.26 -0.89 21.23
C ILE A 136 -5.68 -1.36 21.60
N GLU A 137 -6.49 -1.72 20.60
CA GLU A 137 -7.90 -2.07 20.79
C GLU A 137 -8.08 -3.28 21.70
N PHE A 138 -7.25 -4.30 21.51
CA PHE A 138 -7.36 -5.56 22.25
C PHE A 138 -6.52 -5.61 23.53
N GLU A 139 -5.87 -4.50 23.91
CA GLU A 139 -5.20 -4.42 25.21
C GLU A 139 -6.21 -4.28 26.35
N SER A 140 -5.85 -4.84 27.50
CA SER A 140 -6.59 -4.67 28.75
C SER A 140 -6.67 -3.19 29.16
N GLU A 141 -7.81 -2.75 29.69
CA GLU A 141 -7.99 -1.36 30.15
C GLU A 141 -6.94 -0.92 31.18
N THR A 142 -6.41 -1.85 31.98
CA THR A 142 -5.34 -1.59 32.95
C THR A 142 -4.01 -1.21 32.31
N ASN A 143 -3.70 -1.74 31.11
CA ASN A 143 -2.41 -1.53 30.43
C ASN A 143 -2.53 -0.66 29.17
N LYS A 144 -3.74 -0.20 28.84
CA LYS A 144 -4.06 0.47 27.57
C LYS A 144 -3.24 1.74 27.33
N GLU A 145 -3.07 2.59 28.34
CA GLU A 145 -2.27 3.82 28.22
C GLU A 145 -0.79 3.52 27.93
N THR A 146 -0.24 2.50 28.60
CA THR A 146 1.13 2.00 28.35
C THR A 146 1.26 1.43 26.94
N ARG A 147 0.26 0.69 26.45
CA ARG A 147 0.25 0.14 25.10
C ARG A 147 0.16 1.22 24.03
N ILE A 148 -0.72 2.20 24.20
CA ILE A 148 -0.81 3.38 23.32
C ILE A 148 0.57 4.04 23.23
N SER A 149 1.17 4.33 24.39
CA SER A 149 2.49 4.95 24.45
C SER A 149 3.57 4.12 23.74
N SER A 150 3.57 2.80 23.93
CA SER A 150 4.53 1.88 23.32
C SER A 150 4.34 1.77 21.80
N VAL A 151 3.09 1.75 21.33
CA VAL A 151 2.72 1.74 19.91
C VAL A 151 3.13 3.03 19.25
N HIS A 152 2.81 4.17 19.84
CA HIS A 152 3.14 5.49 19.28
C HIS A 152 4.64 5.75 19.25
N LEU A 153 5.39 5.40 20.30
CA LEU A 153 6.86 5.43 20.27
C LEU A 153 7.39 4.60 19.10
N LYS A 154 6.86 3.38 18.93
CA LYS A 154 7.29 2.52 17.84
C LYS A 154 6.93 3.08 16.47
N LEU A 155 5.75 3.65 16.28
CA LEU A 155 5.35 4.28 15.03
C LEU A 155 6.27 5.48 14.68
N LEU A 156 6.67 6.29 15.66
CA LEU A 156 7.65 7.36 15.42
C LEU A 156 9.01 6.82 14.96
N GLU A 157 9.52 5.74 15.59
CA GLU A 157 10.74 5.08 15.12
C GLU A 157 10.63 4.59 13.67
N ILE A 158 9.49 3.98 13.33
CA ILE A 158 9.19 3.46 11.99
C ILE A 158 9.16 4.60 10.97
N VAL A 159 8.45 5.69 11.29
CA VAL A 159 8.34 6.88 10.43
C VAL A 159 9.71 7.47 10.17
N LYS A 160 10.51 7.72 11.21
CA LYS A 160 11.89 8.21 11.09
C LYS A 160 12.72 7.33 10.16
N MET A 161 12.72 6.02 10.40
CA MET A 161 13.49 5.07 9.60
C MET A 161 13.05 5.02 8.14
N GLN A 162 11.75 5.08 7.88
CA GLN A 162 11.22 5.06 6.51
C GLN A 162 11.49 6.38 5.77
N LEU A 163 11.43 7.54 6.44
CA LEU A 163 11.79 8.84 5.85
C LEU A 163 13.27 8.88 5.49
N LEU A 164 14.15 8.42 6.39
CA LEU A 164 15.59 8.31 6.12
C LEU A 164 15.88 7.35 4.96
N SER A 165 15.21 6.19 4.92
CA SER A 165 15.34 5.24 3.81
C SER A 165 14.87 5.85 2.48
N THR A 166 13.77 6.60 2.49
CA THR A 166 13.25 7.33 1.32
C THR A 166 14.23 8.39 0.84
N GLN A 167 14.81 9.19 1.75
CA GLN A 167 15.84 10.17 1.44
C GLN A 167 17.05 9.52 0.74
N LEU A 168 17.55 8.40 1.29
CA LEU A 168 18.67 7.68 0.71
C LEU A 168 18.34 7.14 -0.69
N SER A 169 17.18 6.52 -0.87
CA SER A 169 16.72 6.07 -2.20
C SER A 169 16.64 7.20 -3.20
N LEU A 170 16.09 8.36 -2.82
CA LEU A 170 16.01 9.54 -3.68
C LEU A 170 17.40 10.04 -4.11
N SER A 171 18.38 10.00 -3.22
CA SER A 171 19.74 10.49 -3.50
C SER A 171 20.65 9.48 -4.24
N ARG A 172 20.26 8.20 -4.32
CA ARG A 172 21.16 7.13 -4.80
C ARG A 172 20.59 6.30 -5.96
N ASP A 173 19.33 5.91 -5.88
CA ASP A 173 18.79 4.90 -6.79
C ASP A 173 18.72 5.45 -8.22
N ASN A 174 19.39 4.80 -9.17
CA ASN A 174 19.43 5.16 -10.61
C ASN A 174 19.90 6.60 -10.93
N ILE A 175 20.46 7.34 -9.97
CA ILE A 175 20.79 8.76 -10.15
C ILE A 175 21.77 9.00 -11.29
N GLU A 176 22.82 8.17 -11.41
CA GLU A 176 23.81 8.32 -12.47
C GLU A 176 23.17 8.14 -13.86
N THR A 177 22.45 7.04 -14.05
CA THR A 177 21.76 6.72 -15.31
C THR A 177 20.78 7.83 -15.71
N ILE A 178 19.98 8.30 -14.75
CA ILE A 178 19.02 9.36 -14.97
C ILE A 178 19.71 10.69 -15.31
N SER A 179 20.78 11.03 -14.61
CA SER A 179 21.53 12.26 -14.85
C SER A 179 22.18 12.26 -16.24
N GLN A 180 22.72 11.12 -16.67
CA GLN A 180 23.25 10.95 -18.02
C GLN A 180 22.14 11.09 -19.07
N LEU A 181 20.99 10.45 -18.88
CA LEU A 181 19.83 10.58 -19.78
C LEU A 181 19.33 12.02 -19.83
N ALA A 182 19.25 12.72 -18.69
CA ALA A 182 18.71 14.07 -18.61
C ALA A 182 19.58 15.11 -19.35
N ARG A 183 20.90 14.86 -19.49
CA ARG A 183 21.79 15.68 -20.33
C ARG A 183 21.45 15.59 -21.81
N ILE A 184 20.88 14.47 -22.24
CA ILE A 184 20.53 14.20 -23.64
C ILE A 184 19.06 14.55 -23.90
N ASN A 185 18.16 14.04 -23.06
CA ASN A 185 16.72 14.20 -23.16
C ASN A 185 16.07 14.11 -21.76
N LYS A 186 15.70 15.26 -21.21
CA LYS A 186 15.04 15.37 -19.89
C LYS A 186 13.71 14.62 -19.80
N GLN A 187 12.92 14.60 -20.87
CA GLN A 187 11.64 13.89 -20.90
C GLN A 187 11.85 12.38 -20.88
N ALA A 188 12.86 11.87 -21.58
CA ALA A 188 13.20 10.45 -21.54
C ALA A 188 13.67 10.04 -20.13
N ALA A 189 14.53 10.85 -19.50
CA ALA A 189 14.95 10.63 -18.12
C ALA A 189 13.76 10.62 -17.14
N LEU A 190 12.81 11.55 -17.28
CA LEU A 190 11.58 11.57 -16.49
C LEU A 190 10.75 10.32 -16.73
N ASN A 191 10.54 9.92 -17.99
CA ASN A 191 9.77 8.73 -18.32
C ASN A 191 10.38 7.45 -17.75
N THR A 192 11.71 7.38 -17.67
CA THR A 192 12.43 6.27 -17.04
C THR A 192 12.23 6.24 -15.53
N ASP A 193 12.16 7.38 -14.86
CA ASP A 193 12.08 7.45 -13.38
C ASP A 193 10.67 7.69 -12.82
N GLN A 194 9.67 8.00 -13.66
CA GLN A 194 8.34 8.42 -13.21
C GLN A 194 7.65 7.42 -12.28
N ILE A 195 7.86 6.10 -12.48
CA ILE A 195 7.28 5.05 -11.64
C ILE A 195 7.91 5.07 -10.24
N PHE A 196 9.23 5.26 -10.17
CA PHE A 196 9.94 5.39 -8.91
C PHE A 196 9.48 6.64 -8.15
N ILE A 197 9.43 7.80 -8.83
CA ILE A 197 8.95 9.05 -8.24
C ILE A 197 7.51 8.90 -7.71
N LEU A 198 6.63 8.27 -8.47
CA LEU A 198 5.25 8.01 -8.03
C LEU A 198 5.21 7.08 -6.81
N GLY A 199 6.02 6.03 -6.79
CA GLY A 199 6.15 5.12 -5.66
C GLY A 199 6.63 5.82 -4.38
N ILE A 200 7.59 6.74 -4.51
CA ILE A 200 8.09 7.58 -3.42
C ILE A 200 7.03 8.58 -2.94
N THR A 201 6.30 9.25 -3.84
CA THR A 201 5.21 10.16 -3.46
C THR A 201 4.14 9.46 -2.64
N LEU A 202 3.68 8.28 -3.08
CA LEU A 202 2.71 7.47 -2.32
C LEU A 202 3.28 7.01 -0.98
N ARG A 203 4.58 6.71 -0.94
CA ARG A 203 5.25 6.32 0.31
C ARG A 203 5.25 7.45 1.33
N PHE A 204 5.51 8.70 0.92
CA PHE A 204 5.43 9.85 1.83
C PHE A 204 4.05 9.96 2.49
N VAL A 205 2.98 9.92 1.68
CA VAL A 205 1.60 10.01 2.19
C VAL A 205 1.34 8.93 3.22
N ASN A 206 1.61 7.67 2.87
CA ASN A 206 1.33 6.54 3.75
C ASN A 206 2.19 6.53 5.03
N ILE A 207 3.44 6.99 4.97
CA ILE A 207 4.31 7.12 6.14
C ILE A 207 3.72 8.15 7.11
N ILE A 208 3.34 9.33 6.61
CA ILE A 208 2.79 10.40 7.43
C ILE A 208 1.43 9.99 8.03
N ASP A 209 0.65 9.20 7.30
CA ASP A 209 -0.62 8.66 7.78
C ASP A 209 -0.49 7.73 9.01
N LEU A 210 0.69 7.16 9.26
CA LEU A 210 0.95 6.38 10.49
C LEU A 210 0.82 7.25 11.75
N LEU A 211 0.96 8.57 11.63
CA LEU A 211 0.85 9.50 12.74
C LEU A 211 -0.55 10.12 12.84
N ASN A 212 -1.55 9.56 12.14
CA ASN A 212 -2.90 10.11 12.10
C ASN A 212 -3.64 10.09 13.44
N ASP A 213 -3.36 9.10 14.27
CA ASP A 213 -4.05 8.90 15.54
C ASP A 213 -3.34 9.63 16.71
N PHE A 214 -2.26 10.38 16.44
CA PHE A 214 -1.50 11.13 17.43
C PHE A 214 -2.20 12.43 17.84
N ASN A 215 -2.04 12.82 19.09
CA ASN A 215 -2.52 14.08 19.63
C ASN A 215 -1.41 14.80 20.42
N GLN A 216 -1.55 16.12 20.54
CA GLN A 216 -0.55 16.98 21.19
C GLN A 216 -0.42 16.68 22.69
N ASP A 217 -1.52 16.34 23.38
CA ASP A 217 -1.52 16.08 24.82
C ASP A 217 -0.63 14.89 25.20
N GLU A 218 -0.66 13.83 24.40
CA GLU A 218 0.19 12.65 24.58
C GLU A 218 1.66 12.97 24.34
N VAL A 219 1.97 13.59 23.20
CA VAL A 219 3.36 13.98 22.85
C VAL A 219 3.94 14.92 23.91
N SER A 220 3.13 15.84 24.44
CA SER A 220 3.56 16.78 25.47
C SER A 220 3.99 16.11 26.77
N LYS A 221 3.45 14.92 27.08
CA LYS A 221 3.78 14.18 28.31
C LYS A 221 5.06 13.34 28.20
N SER A 222 5.53 13.05 26.99
CA SER A 222 6.70 12.18 26.76
C SER A 222 7.84 12.91 26.06
N LYS A 223 8.95 13.14 26.79
CA LYS A 223 10.12 13.79 26.20
C LYS A 223 10.76 12.95 25.08
N GLU A 224 10.65 11.63 25.19
CA GLU A 224 11.12 10.70 24.18
C GLU A 224 10.31 10.82 22.88
N MET A 225 8.97 10.89 22.98
CA MET A 225 8.12 11.12 21.81
C MET A 225 8.40 12.49 21.18
N GLN A 226 8.59 13.54 21.98
CA GLN A 226 8.95 14.86 21.45
C GLN A 226 10.25 14.80 20.64
N ASN A 227 11.29 14.14 21.18
CA ASN A 227 12.57 14.03 20.49
C ASN A 227 12.45 13.20 19.20
N LEU A 228 11.77 12.05 19.25
CA LEU A 228 11.55 11.23 18.06
C LEU A 228 10.70 11.94 17.00
N LEU A 229 9.67 12.69 17.40
CA LEU A 229 8.85 13.47 16.48
C LEU A 229 9.65 14.59 15.81
N LYS A 230 10.53 15.29 16.56
CA LYS A 230 11.46 16.26 15.97
C LYS A 230 12.37 15.61 14.94
N GLU A 231 12.95 14.45 15.25
CA GLU A 231 13.76 13.70 14.29
C GLU A 231 12.95 13.26 13.05
N CYS A 232 11.67 12.89 13.21
CA CYS A 232 10.79 12.59 12.08
C CYS A 232 10.57 13.81 11.19
N ILE A 233 10.33 14.99 11.79
CA ILE A 233 10.13 16.25 11.06
C ILE A 233 11.41 16.62 10.30
N ASP A 234 12.58 16.48 10.92
CA ASP A 234 13.87 16.75 10.29
C ASP A 234 14.10 15.82 9.10
N CYS A 235 13.88 14.51 9.28
CA CYS A 235 13.97 13.53 8.20
C CYS A 235 12.96 13.78 7.08
N LEU A 236 11.76 14.28 7.39
CA LEU A 236 10.76 14.65 6.39
C LEU A 236 11.28 15.80 5.52
N VAL A 237 11.79 16.86 6.14
CA VAL A 237 12.33 18.01 5.41
C VAL A 237 13.54 17.59 4.56
N ASP A 238 14.47 16.82 5.12
CA ASP A 238 15.61 16.25 4.38
C ASP A 238 15.18 15.42 3.16
N ALA A 239 14.21 14.52 3.34
CA ALA A 239 13.71 13.66 2.27
C ALA A 239 12.99 14.48 1.19
N ARG A 240 12.25 15.53 1.57
CA ARG A 240 11.58 16.44 0.64
C ARG A 240 12.58 17.30 -0.13
N GLU A 241 13.65 17.76 0.50
CA GLU A 241 14.75 18.46 -0.18
C GLU A 241 15.42 17.55 -1.23
N GLU A 242 15.69 16.28 -0.90
CA GLU A 242 16.23 15.31 -1.87
C GLU A 242 15.24 15.01 -3.02
N TYR A 243 13.96 14.93 -2.72
CA TYR A 243 12.91 14.77 -3.73
C TYR A 243 12.95 15.91 -4.75
N VAL A 244 13.07 17.15 -4.26
CA VAL A 244 13.20 18.34 -5.10
C VAL A 244 14.48 18.31 -5.93
N LYS A 245 15.63 18.01 -5.33
CA LYS A 245 16.91 17.89 -6.05
C LYS A 245 16.81 16.90 -7.20
N ARG A 246 16.14 15.76 -6.97
CA ARG A 246 15.91 14.74 -8.00
C ARG A 246 15.00 15.25 -9.12
N LEU A 247 13.91 15.96 -8.82
CA LEU A 247 13.04 16.54 -9.84
C LEU A 247 13.75 17.57 -10.74
N LEU A 248 14.66 18.35 -10.15
CA LEU A 248 15.46 19.33 -10.89
C LEU A 248 16.38 18.67 -11.95
N ILE A 249 16.73 17.39 -11.80
CA ILE A 249 17.49 16.64 -12.81
C ILE A 249 16.73 16.63 -14.15
N TYR A 250 15.42 16.44 -14.11
CA TYR A 250 14.55 16.49 -15.31
C TYR A 250 14.17 17.92 -15.72
N GLY A 251 14.64 18.94 -15.01
CA GLY A 251 14.20 20.33 -15.20
C GLY A 251 12.75 20.58 -14.79
N VAL A 252 12.17 19.72 -13.95
CA VAL A 252 10.83 19.90 -13.40
C VAL A 252 10.94 20.65 -12.08
N GLN A 253 10.18 21.74 -11.95
CA GLN A 253 9.97 22.41 -10.67
C GLN A 253 8.58 22.07 -10.15
N PRO A 254 8.45 21.71 -8.85
CA PRO A 254 7.15 21.56 -8.22
C PRO A 254 6.33 22.85 -8.31
N ASP A 255 5.02 22.71 -8.55
CA ASP A 255 4.09 23.83 -8.49
C ASP A 255 4.02 24.42 -7.07
N ALA A 256 4.00 25.75 -6.97
CA ALA A 256 4.01 26.44 -5.68
C ALA A 256 2.79 26.10 -4.81
N ASN A 257 1.61 25.89 -5.41
CA ASN A 257 0.43 25.47 -4.66
C ASN A 257 0.56 24.03 -4.19
N ALA A 258 1.12 23.14 -5.01
CA ALA A 258 1.39 21.76 -4.62
C ALA A 258 2.35 21.68 -3.43
N VAL A 259 3.40 22.50 -3.42
CA VAL A 259 4.37 22.58 -2.32
C VAL A 259 3.75 23.18 -1.06
N SER A 260 2.94 24.23 -1.21
CA SER A 260 2.19 24.80 -0.08
C SER A 260 1.20 23.80 0.51
N ALA A 261 0.53 23.02 -0.33
CA ALA A 261 -0.38 21.97 0.11
C ALA A 261 0.38 20.87 0.87
N GLN A 262 1.53 20.42 0.35
CA GLN A 262 2.39 19.43 1.01
C GLN A 262 2.89 19.93 2.37
N LYS A 263 3.35 21.18 2.45
CA LYS A 263 3.78 21.80 3.71
C LYS A 263 2.65 21.76 4.74
N SER A 264 1.44 22.16 4.34
CA SER A 264 0.29 22.19 5.24
C SER A 264 -0.16 20.80 5.68
N SER A 265 -0.22 19.83 4.75
CA SER A 265 -0.71 18.47 5.06
C SER A 265 0.28 17.61 5.83
N GLU A 266 1.58 17.90 5.72
CA GLU A 266 2.65 17.10 6.31
C GLU A 266 3.39 17.88 7.40
N TYR A 267 4.17 18.90 7.02
CA TYR A 267 5.08 19.59 7.92
C TYR A 267 4.34 20.37 9.03
N ASP A 268 3.46 21.29 8.68
CA ASP A 268 2.78 22.16 9.66
C ASP A 268 1.94 21.34 10.62
N ARG A 269 1.35 20.25 10.11
CA ARG A 269 0.59 19.29 10.89
C ARG A 269 1.44 18.55 11.92
N LEU A 270 2.61 18.04 11.54
CA LEU A 270 3.50 17.36 12.48
C LEU A 270 4.08 18.33 13.51
N VAL A 271 4.43 19.54 13.09
CA VAL A 271 4.90 20.61 14.02
C VAL A 271 3.80 20.98 15.02
N ALA A 272 2.53 20.96 14.62
CA ALA A 272 1.41 21.24 15.52
C ALA A 272 1.26 20.19 16.64
N LEU A 273 1.78 18.97 16.48
CA LEU A 273 1.80 17.95 17.52
C LEU A 273 2.84 18.21 18.62
N LEU A 274 3.83 19.10 18.37
CA LEU A 274 4.82 19.47 19.37
C LEU A 274 4.27 20.55 20.34
N PRO A 275 4.75 20.58 21.60
CA PRO A 275 4.58 21.74 22.48
C PRO A 275 5.18 23.00 21.86
N ASP A 276 4.60 24.18 22.15
CA ASP A 276 5.03 25.45 21.55
C ASP A 276 6.52 25.74 21.70
N GLU A 277 7.10 25.39 22.86
CA GLU A 277 8.52 25.55 23.16
C GLU A 277 9.47 24.72 22.28
N GLU A 278 8.97 23.64 21.65
CA GLU A 278 9.76 22.74 20.80
C GLU A 278 9.56 23.02 19.30
N LYS A 279 8.56 23.81 18.90
CA LYS A 279 8.23 24.05 17.49
C LYS A 279 9.34 24.75 16.70
N GLU A 280 10.18 25.53 17.36
CA GLU A 280 11.33 26.20 16.74
C GLU A 280 12.59 25.31 16.69
N ASN A 281 12.58 24.15 17.37
CA ASN A 281 13.72 23.23 17.48
C ASN A 281 13.72 22.11 16.43
N VAL A 282 12.95 22.28 15.35
CA VAL A 282 12.95 21.38 14.18
C VAL A 282 13.56 22.08 12.99
N LYS A 283 14.08 21.29 12.05
CA LYS A 283 14.54 21.77 10.76
C LYS A 283 13.39 22.50 10.06
N LYS A 284 13.63 23.77 9.73
CA LYS A 284 12.62 24.61 9.08
C LYS A 284 12.35 24.11 7.67
N TRP A 285 11.10 24.18 7.26
CA TRP A 285 10.72 24.01 5.86
C TRP A 285 11.35 25.11 5.00
N THR A 286 12.44 24.79 4.30
CA THR A 286 13.19 25.70 3.41
C THR A 286 12.79 25.57 1.95
N ILE A 287 11.88 24.66 1.64
CA ILE A 287 11.46 24.34 0.29
C ILE A 287 10.52 25.45 -0.20
N GLU A 288 11.14 26.52 -0.66
CA GLU A 288 10.49 27.67 -1.26
C GLU A 288 10.76 27.64 -2.77
N PHE A 289 9.68 27.61 -3.54
CA PHE A 289 9.77 27.82 -4.98
C PHE A 289 9.19 29.17 -5.29
N LYS A 290 9.91 29.94 -6.10
CA LYS A 290 9.28 31.06 -6.78
C LYS A 290 8.07 30.49 -7.50
N SER A 291 6.90 31.09 -7.27
CA SER A 291 5.89 31.07 -8.32
C SER A 291 6.64 31.54 -9.56
N ILE A 292 6.73 30.68 -10.55
CA ILE A 292 7.06 31.16 -11.87
C ILE A 292 5.90 32.12 -12.15
N SER A 293 6.13 33.42 -12.01
CA SER A 293 5.40 34.39 -12.80
C SER A 293 5.52 33.87 -14.21
N ASN A 294 4.43 33.29 -14.74
CA ASN A 294 4.39 32.56 -15.99
C ASN A 294 5.09 33.33 -17.12
N ASN A 295 6.39 33.13 -17.24
CA ASN A 295 7.24 33.57 -18.33
C ASN A 295 8.09 32.39 -18.81
N THR A 296 7.52 31.19 -18.68
CA THR A 296 7.82 30.03 -19.52
C THR A 296 6.50 29.37 -19.83
N SER A 297 5.89 29.80 -20.93
CA SER A 297 5.09 28.99 -21.85
C SER A 297 4.54 27.69 -21.25
N THR A 298 3.49 27.81 -20.44
CA THR A 298 2.58 26.69 -20.19
C THR A 298 2.07 26.22 -21.55
N THR A 299 2.26 24.94 -21.86
CA THR A 299 1.38 24.20 -22.77
C THR A 299 -0.03 24.25 -22.20
N GLY A 300 -0.72 25.34 -22.54
CA GLY A 300 -2.01 25.72 -21.98
C GLY A 300 -2.75 26.73 -22.83
N SER A 301 -2.49 26.76 -24.14
CA SER A 301 -3.37 27.41 -25.13
C SER A 301 -3.27 26.82 -26.55
N GLY A 302 -2.71 25.61 -26.73
CA GLY A 302 -2.43 25.10 -28.09
C GLY A 302 -2.47 23.58 -28.36
N ALA A 303 -2.61 22.70 -27.35
CA ALA A 303 -2.52 21.25 -27.57
C ALA A 303 -3.73 20.64 -28.31
N CYS A 304 -3.58 20.15 -29.54
CA CYS A 304 -4.62 19.42 -30.26
C CYS A 304 -4.78 17.98 -29.70
N TYR A 305 -5.34 17.82 -28.50
CA TYR A 305 -5.42 16.56 -27.74
C TYR A 305 -5.86 15.34 -28.56
N VAL A 306 -6.95 15.46 -29.34
CA VAL A 306 -7.45 14.34 -30.17
C VAL A 306 -6.46 14.02 -31.30
N ALA A 307 -5.88 15.02 -31.94
CA ALA A 307 -4.94 14.84 -33.04
C ALA A 307 -3.61 14.24 -32.54
N THR A 308 -3.10 14.72 -31.41
CA THR A 308 -1.90 14.17 -30.77
C THR A 308 -2.10 12.72 -30.33
N ALA A 309 -3.28 12.36 -29.82
CA ALA A 309 -3.61 10.97 -29.49
C ALA A 309 -3.66 10.04 -30.71
N ILE A 310 -3.99 10.58 -31.89
CA ILE A 310 -4.14 9.80 -33.13
C ILE A 310 -2.83 9.70 -33.90
N TYR A 311 -2.06 10.77 -34.01
CA TYR A 311 -0.82 10.83 -34.80
C TYR A 311 0.44 10.61 -33.96
N GLY A 312 0.31 10.61 -32.63
CA GLY A 312 1.38 10.25 -31.70
C GLY A 312 2.38 11.38 -31.41
N SER A 313 2.34 12.49 -32.13
CA SER A 313 3.17 13.66 -31.90
C SER A 313 2.37 14.95 -32.07
N TYR A 314 2.72 15.97 -31.29
CA TYR A 314 2.21 17.33 -31.48
C TYR A 314 2.93 18.06 -32.63
N ASP A 315 4.15 17.64 -32.92
CA ASP A 315 5.01 18.18 -33.95
C ASP A 315 5.14 17.18 -35.10
N CYS A 316 4.04 17.03 -35.83
CA CYS A 316 4.00 16.25 -37.06
C CYS A 316 3.21 16.97 -38.16
N PRO A 317 3.43 16.63 -39.44
CA PRO A 317 2.83 17.31 -40.59
C PRO A 317 1.31 17.48 -40.52
N GLU A 318 0.61 16.44 -40.05
CA GLU A 318 -0.84 16.41 -39.90
C GLU A 318 -1.34 17.42 -38.87
N VAL A 319 -0.65 17.48 -37.73
CA VAL A 319 -1.04 18.33 -36.60
C VAL A 319 -0.69 19.79 -36.90
N TRP A 320 0.40 20.09 -37.61
CA TRP A 320 0.72 21.44 -38.06
C TRP A 320 -0.34 22.03 -39.00
N THR A 321 -0.89 21.24 -39.93
CA THR A 321 -2.01 21.68 -40.79
C THR A 321 -3.24 22.06 -39.95
N LEU A 322 -3.62 21.24 -38.97
CA LEU A 322 -4.78 21.49 -38.12
C LEU A 322 -4.59 22.70 -37.20
N ARG A 323 -3.37 22.90 -36.68
CA ARG A 323 -3.00 24.08 -35.87
C ARG A 323 -3.11 25.38 -36.68
N ARG A 324 -2.65 25.38 -37.94
CA ARG A 324 -2.84 26.52 -38.85
C ARG A 324 -4.31 26.80 -39.12
N PHE A 325 -5.14 25.78 -39.33
CA PHE A 325 -6.57 25.98 -39.53
C PHE A 325 -7.27 26.57 -38.30
N ARG A 326 -6.89 26.11 -37.10
CA ARG A 326 -7.35 26.68 -35.84
C ARG A 326 -7.03 28.17 -35.75
N ASP A 327 -5.79 28.54 -35.99
CA ASP A 327 -5.30 29.91 -35.77
C ASP A 327 -5.74 30.88 -36.87
N TYR A 328 -5.67 30.46 -38.13
CA TYR A 328 -5.96 31.34 -39.26
C TYR A 328 -7.44 31.41 -39.64
N THR A 329 -8.27 30.48 -39.17
CA THR A 329 -9.71 30.44 -39.52
C THR A 329 -10.62 30.35 -38.31
N LEU A 330 -10.46 29.36 -37.42
CA LEU A 330 -11.39 29.20 -36.29
C LEU A 330 -11.26 30.34 -35.27
N ALA A 331 -10.05 30.78 -34.96
CA ALA A 331 -9.82 31.83 -33.96
C ALA A 331 -10.34 33.21 -34.40
N LYS A 332 -10.51 33.46 -35.70
CA LYS A 332 -10.96 34.76 -36.24
C LYS A 332 -12.41 35.09 -35.87
N ASN A 333 -13.28 34.08 -35.78
CA ASN A 333 -14.73 34.29 -35.58
C ASN A 333 -15.19 33.82 -34.18
N TRP A 334 -16.22 34.47 -33.64
CA TRP A 334 -16.69 34.25 -32.27
C TRP A 334 -17.15 32.80 -32.01
N TYR A 335 -17.83 32.18 -32.98
CA TYR A 335 -18.27 30.78 -32.89
C TYR A 335 -17.11 29.79 -33.01
N GLY A 336 -16.07 30.12 -33.79
CA GLY A 336 -14.86 29.31 -33.86
C GLY A 336 -14.05 29.37 -32.56
N ARG A 337 -13.99 30.53 -31.90
CA ARG A 337 -13.44 30.66 -30.53
C ARG A 337 -14.24 29.85 -29.50
N ALA A 338 -15.57 29.84 -29.60
CA ALA A 338 -16.41 29.02 -28.73
C ALA A 338 -16.16 27.51 -28.95
N PHE A 339 -16.06 27.08 -30.21
CA PHE A 339 -15.69 25.69 -30.56
C PHE A 339 -14.34 25.29 -29.99
N ILE A 340 -13.31 26.14 -30.12
CA ILE A 340 -11.98 25.93 -29.56
C ILE A 340 -12.06 25.71 -28.04
N LYS A 341 -12.75 26.60 -27.32
CA LYS A 341 -12.90 26.47 -25.85
C LYS A 341 -13.57 25.16 -25.43
N ILE A 342 -14.65 24.78 -26.12
CA ILE A 342 -15.37 23.52 -25.84
C ILE A 342 -14.48 22.30 -26.15
N TYR A 343 -13.74 22.36 -27.26
CA TYR A 343 -12.79 21.31 -27.63
C TYR A 343 -11.74 21.12 -26.53
N TYR A 344 -11.11 22.19 -26.04
CA TYR A 344 -10.11 22.11 -24.98
C TYR A 344 -10.66 21.70 -23.62
N LEU A 345 -11.94 21.97 -23.36
CA LEU A 345 -12.62 21.54 -22.14
C LEU A 345 -12.92 20.04 -22.13
N ILE A 346 -13.39 19.49 -23.26
CA ILE A 346 -13.93 18.13 -23.31
C ILE A 346 -12.90 17.11 -23.82
N SER A 347 -12.04 17.50 -24.77
CA SER A 347 -11.14 16.57 -25.43
C SER A 347 -10.13 15.86 -24.51
N PRO A 348 -9.55 16.47 -23.45
CA PRO A 348 -8.62 15.76 -22.57
C PRO A 348 -9.29 14.58 -21.85
N THR A 349 -10.51 14.80 -21.36
CA THR A 349 -11.32 13.76 -20.69
C THR A 349 -11.74 12.67 -21.67
N PHE A 350 -12.14 13.05 -22.88
CA PHE A 350 -12.57 12.10 -23.91
C PHE A 350 -11.42 11.21 -24.41
N VAL A 351 -10.24 11.80 -24.63
CA VAL A 351 -9.02 11.08 -25.01
C VAL A 351 -8.53 10.18 -23.88
N LYS A 352 -8.63 10.61 -22.62
CA LYS A 352 -8.29 9.76 -21.47
C LYS A 352 -9.13 8.48 -21.43
N TRP A 353 -10.40 8.54 -21.83
CA TRP A 353 -11.32 7.41 -21.74
C TRP A 353 -11.32 6.53 -23.00
N LEU A 354 -11.23 7.12 -24.19
CA LEU A 354 -11.38 6.39 -25.47
C LEU A 354 -10.11 6.38 -26.33
N GLY A 355 -9.10 7.19 -26.00
CA GLY A 355 -7.89 7.39 -26.80
C GLY A 355 -7.03 6.14 -26.97
N ASN A 356 -7.15 5.15 -26.08
CA ASN A 356 -6.44 3.87 -26.18
C ASN A 356 -7.20 2.79 -26.97
N THR A 357 -8.43 3.05 -27.42
CA THR A 357 -9.22 2.06 -28.15
C THR A 357 -8.89 2.09 -29.65
N GLU A 358 -8.54 0.93 -30.21
CA GLU A 358 -8.04 0.82 -31.59
C GLU A 358 -9.08 1.21 -32.65
N TRP A 359 -10.36 0.88 -32.43
CA TRP A 359 -11.43 1.28 -33.35
C TRP A 359 -11.66 2.81 -33.37
N PHE A 360 -11.51 3.48 -32.22
CA PHE A 360 -11.62 4.94 -32.10
C PHE A 360 -10.47 5.65 -32.81
N LYS A 361 -9.23 5.19 -32.60
CA LYS A 361 -8.05 5.72 -33.31
C LYS A 361 -8.23 5.56 -34.82
N LYS A 362 -8.64 4.37 -35.28
CA LYS A 362 -8.87 4.10 -36.70
C LYS A 362 -9.94 5.00 -37.31
N MET A 363 -11.12 5.06 -36.70
CA MET A 363 -12.24 5.91 -37.19
C MET A 363 -11.85 7.39 -37.20
N SER A 364 -11.21 7.88 -36.13
CA SER A 364 -10.87 9.29 -36.00
C SER A 364 -9.73 9.69 -36.93
N ARG A 365 -8.75 8.79 -37.15
CA ARG A 365 -7.67 8.99 -38.13
C ARG A 365 -8.21 9.12 -39.56
N GLU A 366 -9.17 8.30 -39.96
CA GLU A 366 -9.77 8.39 -41.29
C GLU A 366 -10.49 9.73 -41.51
N LYS A 367 -11.26 10.20 -40.52
CA LYS A 367 -11.96 11.48 -40.59
C LYS A 367 -11.00 12.67 -40.60
N LEU A 368 -9.98 12.64 -39.73
CA LEU A 368 -8.98 13.70 -39.68
C LEU A 368 -8.13 13.76 -40.94
N ASN A 369 -7.73 12.62 -41.52
CA ASN A 369 -6.97 12.59 -42.77
C ASN A 369 -7.76 13.24 -43.92
N ARG A 370 -9.08 13.00 -44.02
CA ARG A 370 -9.93 13.65 -45.03
C ARG A 370 -10.01 15.17 -44.82
N LEU A 371 -10.15 15.61 -43.57
CA LEU A 371 -10.14 17.02 -43.23
C LEU A 371 -8.79 17.68 -43.54
N ILE A 372 -7.68 17.05 -43.14
CA ILE A 372 -6.32 17.54 -43.40
C ILE A 372 -6.07 17.67 -44.89
N LYS A 373 -6.45 16.67 -45.70
CA LYS A 373 -6.30 16.74 -47.15
C LYS A 373 -7.07 17.94 -47.73
N HIS A 374 -8.33 18.11 -47.33
CA HIS A 374 -9.13 19.25 -47.75
C HIS A 374 -8.52 20.60 -47.32
N LEU A 375 -7.93 20.66 -46.13
CA LEU A 375 -7.23 21.87 -45.67
C LEU A 375 -5.95 22.13 -46.47
N GLN A 376 -5.16 21.10 -46.75
CA GLN A 376 -3.95 21.24 -47.57
C GLN A 376 -4.29 21.72 -48.99
N ASP A 377 -5.34 21.16 -49.60
CA ASP A 377 -5.84 21.60 -50.91
C ASP A 377 -6.31 23.07 -50.90
N ASN A 378 -6.74 23.58 -49.75
CA ASN A 378 -7.10 24.98 -49.53
C ASN A 378 -5.94 25.86 -49.03
N GLY A 379 -4.69 25.39 -49.16
CA GLY A 379 -3.49 26.18 -48.92
C GLY A 379 -2.92 26.12 -47.49
N TYR A 380 -3.43 25.23 -46.62
CA TYR A 380 -2.85 25.03 -45.29
C TYR A 380 -1.67 24.05 -45.36
N ALA A 381 -0.44 24.57 -45.37
CA ALA A 381 0.75 23.73 -45.48
C ALA A 381 0.93 22.77 -44.28
N SER A 382 1.70 21.71 -44.48
CA SER A 382 2.06 20.67 -43.50
C SER A 382 3.51 20.73 -43.03
N THR A 383 4.18 21.85 -43.29
CA THR A 383 5.53 22.15 -42.79
C THR A 383 5.51 22.57 -41.31
N PRO A 384 6.66 22.51 -40.60
CA PRO A 384 6.78 22.97 -39.22
C PRO A 384 6.09 24.31 -38.97
N TYR A 385 5.36 24.40 -37.85
CA TYR A 385 4.53 25.54 -37.54
C TYR A 385 4.60 25.90 -36.05
N GLU A 386 4.80 27.17 -35.78
CA GLU A 386 4.69 27.76 -34.45
C GLU A 386 3.30 28.41 -34.32
N ASP A 387 2.64 28.13 -33.20
CA ASP A 387 1.29 28.62 -32.93
C ASP A 387 1.28 30.15 -32.84
N LYS A 388 0.19 30.78 -33.28
CA LYS A 388 0.03 32.21 -33.01
C LYS A 388 -0.20 32.42 -31.52
N GLU A 389 0.53 33.36 -30.93
CA GLU A 389 0.22 33.87 -29.58
C GLU A 389 -1.23 34.36 -29.58
N CYS A 390 -2.05 33.77 -28.70
CA CYS A 390 -3.47 34.06 -28.54
C CYS A 390 -3.71 35.28 -27.66
#